data_AF-A0A1K1ZCI9-F1
#
_entry.id   AF-A0A1K1ZCI9-F1
#
_cell.length_a   1.000
_cell.length_b   1.000
_cell.length_c   1.000
_cell.angle_alpha   90.00
_cell.angle_beta   90.00
_cell.angle_gamma   90.00
#
_symmetry.space_group_name_H-M   'P 1'
#
loop_
_entity.id
_entity.type
_entity.pdbx_description
1 polymer ?
#
loop_
_entity_poly.entity_id
_entity_poly.type
_entity_poly.pdbx_seq_one_letter_code
_entity_poly.pdbx_strand_id
1 'polypeptide(L)'
;MRSRFDPLVHVDWKIPGGELLALLQHYYPDIDVFVGRPFEALLDELCNEMPEICFQALANALAERGYDLWNLDAGGDDYRPVIVPTDQRQAFARHWQDQEDFTPSLIEPRQPVVAEGKAPRKPARSKRGKLKWLQEVHDYPGPTYVDEYNYRNGWAAVTEQDDERWLCFLIDYNQWPPAEQDMLEHRTDGLDGADLQLIDANARRSLWRRRVKSGDYNADDRYRYEVRQGDDIQDFGPAQVQWPGFEQPCVVVDGEVFERQRIYEPVPMTRIWRITAQASEVIFEHPDELTILPIGARRLLFMQHNGPLCWTWSQDPPHQAIAAQPMPAVDGYHLRSSTAYLGGDEILLFSEDKRKSLQDPRYHETVLLAWRFNVVTGAATKALLDGFGSEVRQDTRLLVTEPRNVITLRTFHGRVHVSRGHGDWWVWNYVTQTFGSHTLAWIWNQRSNQVLKLSSQDIRRIKPQVRYLPAQDRYLAFEADFVARLPTFDAMLEAKGSEVLGFD
;
A
#
# COMPACT_ATOMS: atom_id res chain seq x y z
N MET A 1 23.80 29.86 27.01
CA MET A 1 22.83 29.05 27.78
C MET A 1 21.58 28.95 26.92
N ARG A 2 21.18 27.77 26.45
CA ARG A 2 19.84 27.59 25.85
C ARG A 2 18.82 28.03 26.90
N SER A 3 17.80 28.79 26.52
CA SER A 3 16.78 29.21 27.46
C SER A 3 16.12 27.97 28.06
N ARG A 4 15.67 28.06 29.33
CA ARG A 4 15.04 26.94 30.04
C ARG A 4 13.77 26.42 29.32
N PHE A 5 13.24 27.16 28.35
CA PHE A 5 11.97 26.89 27.68
C PHE A 5 12.07 26.87 26.15
N ASP A 6 13.27 26.86 25.55
CA ASP A 6 13.43 26.83 24.09
C ASP A 6 12.67 25.62 23.47
N PRO A 7 11.88 25.82 22.40
CA PRO A 7 11.20 24.72 21.73
C PRO A 7 12.25 23.78 21.13
N LEU A 8 12.26 22.54 21.62
CA LEU A 8 13.20 21.51 21.16
C LEU A 8 12.69 20.76 19.93
N VAL A 9 11.39 20.92 19.61
CA VAL A 9 10.69 20.08 18.64
C VAL A 9 9.89 20.96 17.68
N HIS A 10 10.03 20.67 16.39
CA HIS A 10 9.22 21.22 15.31
C HIS A 10 8.53 20.07 14.60
N VAL A 11 7.22 20.20 14.36
CA VAL A 11 6.38 19.09 13.88
C VAL A 11 5.50 19.58 12.74
N ASP A 12 5.64 18.95 11.57
CA ASP A 12 4.71 19.13 10.44
C ASP A 12 3.36 18.44 10.75
N TRP A 13 2.25 19.04 10.35
CA TRP A 13 0.91 18.49 10.59
C TRP A 13 0.65 17.10 9.97
N LYS A 14 1.49 16.66 9.02
CA LYS A 14 1.42 15.35 8.36
C LYS A 14 2.34 14.30 8.99
N ILE A 15 3.04 14.60 10.09
CA ILE A 15 3.82 13.56 10.76
C ILE A 15 2.85 12.49 11.34
N PRO A 16 3.10 11.19 11.12
CA PRO A 16 2.32 10.16 11.78
C PRO A 16 2.65 10.12 13.27
N GLY A 17 1.63 9.81 14.10
CA GLY A 17 1.78 9.78 15.55
C GLY A 17 2.89 8.88 16.08
N GLY A 18 3.27 7.81 15.37
CA GLY A 18 4.39 6.94 15.74
C GLY A 18 5.73 7.68 15.70
N GLU A 19 6.00 8.39 14.60
CA GLU A 19 7.20 9.21 14.44
C GLU A 19 7.19 10.40 15.39
N LEU A 20 6.02 11.04 15.58
CA LEU A 20 5.85 12.12 16.56
C LEU A 20 6.20 11.67 17.99
N LEU A 21 5.68 10.52 18.42
CA LEU A 21 5.92 9.99 19.76
C LEU A 21 7.38 9.58 19.94
N ALA A 22 8.02 9.01 18.92
CA ALA A 22 9.45 8.70 18.94
C ALA A 22 10.31 9.98 19.03
N LEU A 23 9.92 11.03 18.31
CA LEU A 23 10.58 12.35 18.36
C LEU A 23 10.49 12.94 19.78
N LEU A 24 9.30 12.90 20.39
CA LEU A 24 9.11 13.37 21.76
C LEU A 24 9.90 12.54 22.79
N GLN A 25 9.96 11.22 22.62
CA GLN A 25 10.80 10.35 23.46
C GLN A 25 12.29 10.73 23.35
N HIS A 26 12.78 11.08 22.15
CA HIS A 26 14.17 11.50 21.94
C HIS A 26 14.51 12.81 22.68
N TYR A 27 13.62 13.81 22.64
CA TYR A 27 13.87 15.12 23.27
C TYR A 27 13.50 15.18 24.76
N TYR A 28 12.64 14.28 25.23
CA TYR A 28 12.20 14.19 26.62
C TYR A 28 12.43 12.78 27.22
N PRO A 29 13.67 12.26 27.19
CA PRO A 29 13.95 10.87 27.58
C PRO A 29 13.69 10.59 29.07
N ASP A 30 13.70 11.64 29.90
CA ASP A 30 13.55 11.54 31.35
C ASP A 30 12.08 11.49 31.81
N ILE A 31 11.10 11.65 30.90
CA ILE A 31 9.68 11.61 31.24
C ILE A 31 9.17 10.17 31.13
N ASP A 32 8.61 9.66 32.21
CA ASP A 32 8.20 8.27 32.37
C ASP A 32 7.02 7.84 31.47
N VAL A 33 6.27 8.80 30.89
CA VAL A 33 5.27 8.54 29.84
C VAL A 33 5.89 7.88 28.61
N PHE A 34 7.16 8.20 28.30
CA PHE A 34 7.84 7.76 27.09
C PHE A 34 8.65 6.47 27.27
N VAL A 35 8.42 5.71 28.35
CA VAL A 35 9.14 4.45 28.59
C VAL A 35 8.20 3.29 28.94
N GLY A 36 8.61 2.09 28.54
CA GLY A 36 7.96 0.83 28.92
C GLY A 36 6.54 0.66 28.37
N ARG A 37 5.76 -0.21 29.02
CA ARG A 37 4.43 -0.65 28.54
C ARG A 37 3.41 0.48 28.28
N PRO A 38 3.34 1.55 29.10
CA PRO A 38 2.41 2.65 28.83
C PRO A 38 2.73 3.37 27.51
N PHE A 39 4.01 3.60 27.22
CA PHE A 39 4.43 4.19 25.95
C PHE A 39 4.12 3.28 24.77
N GLU A 40 4.39 1.98 24.90
CA GLU A 40 4.03 0.99 23.89
C GLU A 40 2.51 0.98 23.61
N ALA A 41 1.68 1.19 24.64
CA ALA A 41 0.24 1.30 24.48
C ALA A 41 -0.17 2.59 23.74
N LEU A 42 0.51 3.71 24.01
CA LEU A 42 0.32 4.97 23.28
C LEU A 42 0.72 4.83 21.81
N LEU A 43 1.87 4.24 21.51
CA LEU A 43 2.32 3.96 20.14
C LEU A 43 1.31 3.07 19.40
N ASP A 44 0.87 2.00 20.05
CA ASP A 44 -0.15 1.10 19.52
C ASP A 44 -1.48 1.82 19.17
N GLU A 45 -1.87 2.80 19.97
CA GLU A 45 -3.11 3.56 19.79
C GLU A 45 -2.96 4.66 18.74
N LEU A 46 -1.82 5.36 18.74
CA LEU A 46 -1.66 6.65 18.07
C LEU A 46 -0.73 6.59 16.86
N CYS A 47 -0.09 5.46 16.56
CA CYS A 47 0.94 5.35 15.51
C CYS A 47 0.56 5.98 14.16
N ASN A 48 -0.71 5.90 13.79
CA ASN A 48 -1.24 6.42 12.52
C ASN A 48 -2.23 7.57 12.73
N GLU A 49 -2.28 8.19 13.90
CA GLU A 49 -3.18 9.31 14.19
C GLU A 49 -2.52 10.65 13.84
N MET A 50 -3.35 11.67 13.60
CA MET A 50 -2.89 13.04 13.37
C MET A 50 -2.26 13.66 14.63
N PRO A 51 -1.33 14.62 14.50
CA PRO A 51 -0.67 15.25 15.64
C PRO A 51 -1.62 15.78 16.71
N GLU A 52 -2.76 16.38 16.35
CA GLU A 52 -3.71 16.97 17.30
C GLU A 52 -4.44 15.91 18.12
N ILE A 53 -4.67 14.72 17.56
CA ILE A 53 -5.21 13.58 18.29
C ILE A 53 -4.13 13.04 19.24
N CYS A 54 -2.89 12.94 18.77
CA CYS A 54 -1.75 12.50 19.56
C CYS A 54 -1.50 13.43 20.75
N PHE A 55 -1.45 14.74 20.53
CA PHE A 55 -1.26 15.74 21.59
C PHE A 55 -2.37 15.69 22.63
N GLN A 56 -3.62 15.52 22.21
CA GLN A 56 -4.73 15.42 23.15
C GLN A 56 -4.63 14.17 24.04
N ALA A 57 -4.28 13.03 23.47
CA ALA A 57 -4.09 11.79 24.22
C ALA A 57 -2.85 11.87 25.14
N LEU A 58 -1.77 12.46 24.64
CA LEU A 58 -0.54 12.66 25.38
C LEU A 58 -0.73 13.64 26.56
N ALA A 59 -1.48 14.72 26.37
CA ALA A 59 -1.80 15.67 27.45
C ALA A 59 -2.50 14.98 28.63
N ASN A 60 -3.39 14.01 28.36
CA ASN A 60 -4.00 13.20 29.42
C ASN A 60 -2.97 12.34 30.15
N ALA A 61 -2.09 11.65 29.42
CA ALA A 61 -1.07 10.77 30.00
C ALA A 61 0.00 11.54 30.80
N LEU A 62 0.35 12.75 30.35
CA LEU A 62 1.29 13.66 31.01
C LEU A 62 0.70 14.27 32.29
N ALA A 63 -0.57 14.65 32.28
CA ALA A 63 -1.23 15.26 33.43
C ALA A 63 -1.24 14.33 34.65
N GLU A 64 -1.39 13.02 34.45
CA GLU A 64 -1.31 12.00 35.52
C GLU A 64 0.07 11.97 36.22
N ARG A 65 1.11 12.53 35.58
CA ARG A 65 2.50 12.56 36.07
C ARG A 65 3.00 13.96 36.39
N GLY A 66 2.10 14.95 36.43
CA GLY A 66 2.45 16.33 36.79
C GLY A 66 3.18 17.10 35.71
N TYR A 67 2.90 16.80 34.44
CA TYR A 67 3.39 17.55 33.27
C TYR A 67 2.23 18.15 32.48
N ASP A 68 2.47 19.34 31.93
CA ASP A 68 1.59 20.01 30.97
C ASP A 68 2.18 19.93 29.56
N LEU A 69 1.31 19.77 28.56
CA LEU A 69 1.66 19.89 27.15
C LEU A 69 1.16 21.22 26.60
N TRP A 70 2.08 22.03 26.09
CA TRP A 70 1.80 23.31 25.45
C TRP A 70 2.10 23.22 23.95
N ASN A 71 1.36 23.94 23.12
CA ASN A 71 1.73 24.23 21.74
C ASN A 71 2.03 25.73 21.62
N LEU A 72 3.25 26.07 21.19
CA LEU A 72 3.68 27.46 21.03
C LEU A 72 3.32 28.07 19.67
N ASP A 73 2.81 27.27 18.76
CA ASP A 73 2.58 27.68 17.38
C ASP A 73 1.59 28.86 17.21
N ALA A 74 1.85 29.66 16.18
CA ALA A 74 1.05 30.81 15.72
C ALA A 74 0.47 30.62 14.30
N GLY A 75 0.72 29.49 13.61
CA GLY A 75 0.30 29.22 12.23
C GLY A 75 -0.12 27.77 11.97
N GLY A 76 -1.35 27.56 11.49
CA GLY A 76 -2.08 26.28 11.57
C GLY A 76 -1.54 25.04 10.84
N ASP A 77 -0.37 25.10 10.19
CA ASP A 77 0.24 23.96 9.47
C ASP A 77 1.45 23.37 10.23
N ASP A 78 1.94 23.98 11.31
CA ASP A 78 3.07 23.48 12.09
C ASP A 78 2.74 23.43 13.59
N TYR A 79 3.40 22.52 14.31
CA TYR A 79 3.27 22.43 15.77
C TYR A 79 4.63 22.59 16.45
N ARG A 80 4.60 23.27 17.60
CA ARG A 80 5.76 23.46 18.47
C ARG A 80 5.40 22.98 19.88
N PRO A 81 5.32 21.64 20.07
CA PRO A 81 4.95 21.07 21.35
C PRO A 81 6.08 21.26 22.36
N VAL A 82 5.72 21.70 23.57
CA VAL A 82 6.64 21.82 24.70
C VAL A 82 6.02 21.17 25.93
N ILE A 83 6.76 20.25 26.54
CA ILE A 83 6.34 19.59 27.78
C ILE A 83 7.03 20.25 28.96
N VAL A 84 6.24 20.72 29.93
CA VAL A 84 6.77 21.39 31.13
C VAL A 84 6.17 20.78 32.39
N PRO A 85 6.92 20.70 33.51
CA PRO A 85 6.35 20.38 34.80
C PRO A 85 5.23 21.36 35.18
N THR A 86 4.13 20.84 35.74
CA THR A 86 2.94 21.65 36.09
C THR A 86 3.25 22.77 37.10
N ASP A 87 4.26 22.60 37.96
CA ASP A 87 4.73 23.63 38.90
C ASP A 87 5.41 24.83 38.21
N GLN A 88 5.87 24.66 36.96
CA GLN A 88 6.48 25.70 36.14
C GLN A 88 5.48 26.39 35.20
N ARG A 89 4.21 25.97 35.20
CA ARG A 89 3.14 26.48 34.31
C ARG A 89 3.08 28.00 34.23
N GLN A 90 3.06 28.68 35.38
CA GLN A 90 2.95 30.14 35.42
C GLN A 90 4.20 30.85 34.91
N ALA A 91 5.38 30.29 35.19
CA ALA A 91 6.64 30.85 34.71
C ALA A 91 6.77 30.68 33.19
N PHE A 92 6.36 29.52 32.65
CA PHE A 92 6.32 29.24 31.22
C PHE A 92 5.38 30.18 30.48
N ALA A 93 4.13 30.31 30.95
CA ALA A 93 3.13 31.17 30.32
C ALA A 93 3.59 32.64 30.25
N ARG A 94 4.19 33.17 31.33
CA ARG A 94 4.73 34.54 31.34
C ARG A 94 5.90 34.72 30.37
N HIS A 95 6.81 33.74 30.31
CA HIS A 95 7.98 33.81 29.41
C HIS A 95 7.57 33.95 27.94
N TRP A 96 6.51 33.24 27.52
CA TRP A 96 6.05 33.23 26.13
C TRP A 96 5.00 34.29 25.80
N GLN A 97 4.30 34.85 26.79
CA GLN A 97 3.39 35.98 26.59
C GLN A 97 4.10 37.24 26.08
N ASP A 98 5.38 37.40 26.41
CA ASP A 98 6.18 38.57 26.04
C ASP A 98 6.88 38.40 24.67
N GLN A 99 6.66 37.29 23.95
CA GLN A 99 7.30 36.98 22.68
C GLN A 99 6.30 37.18 21.53
N GLU A 100 6.58 38.08 20.59
CA GLU A 100 5.64 38.46 19.51
C GLU A 100 5.37 37.33 18.48
N ASP A 101 6.29 36.38 18.33
CA ASP A 101 6.23 35.35 17.27
C ASP A 101 5.46 34.07 17.68
N PHE A 102 4.96 33.98 18.91
CA PHE A 102 4.35 32.75 19.45
C PHE A 102 3.01 32.99 20.12
N THR A 103 2.08 32.02 20.00
CA THR A 103 0.79 32.03 20.70
C THR A 103 0.71 30.81 21.61
N PRO A 104 1.24 30.88 22.85
CA PRO A 104 1.28 29.73 23.74
C PRO A 104 -0.13 29.28 24.11
N SER A 105 -0.47 28.04 23.76
CA SER A 105 -1.75 27.41 24.07
C SER A 105 -1.53 26.13 24.89
N LEU A 106 -2.16 26.07 26.07
CA LEU A 106 -2.19 24.85 26.88
C LEU A 106 -3.17 23.86 26.24
N ILE A 107 -2.71 22.64 25.98
CA ILE A 107 -3.58 21.56 25.54
C ILE A 107 -4.20 20.94 26.78
N GLU A 108 -5.43 21.36 27.09
CA GLU A 108 -6.12 20.88 28.29
C GLU A 108 -6.41 19.37 28.20
N PRO A 109 -6.10 18.60 29.25
CA PRO A 109 -6.55 17.22 29.36
C PRO A 109 -8.06 17.15 29.26
N ARG A 110 -8.59 16.24 28.43
CA ARG A 110 -10.04 16.05 28.34
C ARG A 110 -10.52 15.34 29.61
N GLN A 111 -11.47 15.96 30.31
CA GLN A 111 -12.29 15.20 31.25
C GLN A 111 -13.01 14.08 30.48
N PRO A 112 -13.07 12.85 31.02
CA PRO A 112 -13.74 11.76 30.35
C PRO A 112 -15.19 12.16 30.09
N VAL A 113 -15.53 12.37 28.82
CA VAL A 113 -16.90 12.61 28.40
C VAL A 113 -17.64 11.30 28.64
N VAL A 114 -18.38 11.23 29.75
CA VAL A 114 -19.42 10.23 29.91
C VAL A 114 -20.41 10.52 28.80
N ALA A 115 -20.36 9.74 27.72
CA ALA A 115 -21.31 9.87 26.63
C ALA A 115 -22.69 9.49 27.17
N GLU A 116 -23.45 10.49 27.64
CA GLU A 116 -24.87 10.32 27.97
C GLU A 116 -25.58 9.76 26.74
N GLY A 117 -26.15 8.57 26.86
CA GLY A 117 -27.04 7.98 25.86
C GLY A 117 -26.46 6.90 24.95
N LYS A 118 -25.15 6.61 24.97
CA LYS A 118 -24.66 5.33 24.39
C LYS A 118 -24.60 4.29 25.49
N ALA A 119 -25.53 3.33 25.44
CA ALA A 119 -25.47 2.14 26.29
C ALA A 119 -24.02 1.63 26.31
N PRO A 120 -23.45 1.29 27.48
CA PRO A 120 -22.11 0.74 27.55
C PRO A 120 -22.08 -0.42 26.58
N ARG A 121 -21.23 -0.31 25.55
CA ARG A 121 -21.01 -1.39 24.59
C ARG A 121 -20.66 -2.58 25.46
N LYS A 122 -21.58 -3.55 25.61
CA LYS A 122 -21.32 -4.78 26.37
C LYS A 122 -19.94 -5.23 25.90
N PRO A 123 -18.97 -5.50 26.80
CA PRO A 123 -17.72 -6.07 26.35
C PRO A 123 -18.13 -7.35 25.64
N ALA A 124 -17.99 -7.35 24.31
CA ALA A 124 -18.12 -8.57 23.56
C ALA A 124 -17.12 -9.50 24.25
N ARG A 125 -17.62 -10.58 24.84
CA ARG A 125 -16.78 -11.62 25.44
C ARG A 125 -15.97 -12.21 24.30
N SER A 126 -14.89 -11.55 23.90
CA SER A 126 -13.90 -12.14 23.05
C SER A 126 -12.93 -12.83 24.00
N LYS A 127 -13.12 -14.13 24.21
CA LYS A 127 -12.00 -15.03 24.53
C LYS A 127 -11.05 -15.10 23.32
N ARG A 128 -10.67 -13.96 22.74
CA ARG A 128 -9.68 -13.88 21.68
C ARG A 128 -8.33 -13.83 22.39
N GLY A 129 -7.63 -14.96 22.41
CA GLY A 129 -6.18 -14.91 22.58
C GLY A 129 -5.65 -13.92 21.55
N LYS A 130 -4.79 -12.99 21.98
CA LYS A 130 -4.17 -11.99 21.10
C LYS A 130 -3.31 -12.78 20.11
N LEU A 131 -3.89 -13.15 18.96
CA LEU A 131 -3.20 -13.92 17.92
C LEU A 131 -1.93 -13.15 17.56
N LYS A 132 -0.78 -13.82 17.63
CA LYS A 132 0.49 -13.21 17.22
C LYS A 132 0.48 -13.16 15.70
N TRP A 133 0.12 -12.01 15.15
CA TRP A 133 -0.06 -11.82 13.70
C TRP A 133 1.23 -11.84 12.91
N LEU A 134 2.35 -11.39 13.48
CA LEU A 134 3.67 -11.46 12.85
C LEU A 134 4.45 -12.60 13.52
N GLN A 135 4.63 -13.71 12.82
CA GLN A 135 5.35 -14.89 13.27
C GLN A 135 6.61 -15.07 12.44
N GLU A 136 7.64 -15.68 13.05
CA GLU A 136 8.89 -15.99 12.36
C GLU A 136 9.38 -14.79 11.53
N VAL A 137 9.75 -13.70 12.18
CA VAL A 137 10.16 -12.46 11.48
C VAL A 137 11.58 -12.65 10.93
N HIS A 138 11.80 -12.20 9.70
CA HIS A 138 13.11 -12.06 9.09
C HIS A 138 13.37 -10.57 8.84
N ASP A 139 14.28 -10.01 9.62
CA ASP A 139 14.69 -8.61 9.54
C ASP A 139 15.77 -8.44 8.46
N TYR A 140 15.65 -7.39 7.65
CA TYR A 140 16.64 -7.02 6.66
C TYR A 140 17.73 -6.13 7.26
N PRO A 141 18.95 -6.13 6.71
CA PRO A 141 20.01 -5.24 7.15
C PRO A 141 19.73 -3.76 6.84
N GLY A 142 18.83 -3.47 5.91
CA GLY A 142 18.39 -2.13 5.52
C GLY A 142 17.02 -2.14 4.84
N PRO A 143 16.52 -0.97 4.37
CA PRO A 143 15.20 -0.87 3.75
C PRO A 143 15.09 -1.68 2.45
N THR A 144 14.26 -2.71 2.48
CA THR A 144 13.99 -3.64 1.38
C THR A 144 12.53 -3.49 0.93
N TYR A 145 12.31 -2.61 -0.05
CA TYR A 145 10.96 -2.34 -0.56
C TYR A 145 10.50 -3.44 -1.53
N VAL A 146 9.52 -4.24 -1.13
CA VAL A 146 8.88 -5.25 -1.98
C VAL A 146 7.46 -4.81 -2.33
N ASP A 147 7.19 -4.62 -3.62
CA ASP A 147 5.92 -4.17 -4.15
C ASP A 147 5.44 -5.03 -5.33
N GLU A 148 4.35 -4.64 -5.96
CA GLU A 148 3.76 -5.36 -7.10
C GLU A 148 4.59 -5.27 -8.38
N TYR A 149 5.50 -4.31 -8.50
CA TYR A 149 6.30 -4.10 -9.71
C TYR A 149 7.57 -4.93 -9.69
N ASN A 150 8.13 -5.22 -8.52
CA ASN A 150 9.37 -5.99 -8.39
C ASN A 150 9.21 -7.44 -7.89
N TYR A 151 8.01 -7.86 -7.48
CA TYR A 151 7.74 -9.22 -7.00
C TYR A 151 7.05 -10.10 -8.05
N ARG A 152 7.58 -11.31 -8.29
CA ARG A 152 7.06 -12.30 -9.25
C ARG A 152 7.11 -13.69 -8.64
N ASN A 153 5.97 -14.34 -8.50
CA ASN A 153 5.84 -15.76 -8.10
C ASN A 153 6.55 -16.19 -6.81
N GLY A 154 6.82 -15.30 -5.85
CA GLY A 154 7.60 -15.64 -4.66
C GLY A 154 9.06 -15.21 -4.74
N TRP A 155 9.47 -14.52 -5.80
CA TRP A 155 10.76 -13.86 -5.91
C TRP A 155 10.56 -12.34 -5.96
N ALA A 156 11.51 -11.56 -5.45
CA ALA A 156 11.55 -10.11 -5.68
C ALA A 156 12.95 -9.66 -6.08
N ALA A 157 13.02 -8.64 -6.93
CA ALA A 157 14.28 -7.95 -7.22
C ALA A 157 14.36 -6.64 -6.44
N VAL A 158 15.44 -6.46 -5.69
CA VAL A 158 15.66 -5.30 -4.83
C VAL A 158 16.99 -4.67 -5.23
N THR A 159 16.98 -3.36 -5.44
CA THR A 159 18.19 -2.61 -5.78
C THR A 159 18.63 -1.78 -4.58
N GLU A 160 19.92 -1.86 -4.25
CA GLU A 160 20.52 -1.12 -3.15
C GLU A 160 21.69 -0.29 -3.66
N GLN A 161 21.83 0.92 -3.13
CA GLN A 161 22.94 1.79 -3.50
C GLN A 161 24.16 1.47 -2.63
N ASP A 162 25.26 1.08 -3.27
CA ASP A 162 26.58 0.97 -2.66
C ASP A 162 27.45 2.19 -3.07
N ASP A 163 28.62 2.37 -2.45
CA ASP A 163 29.46 3.58 -2.59
C ASP A 163 29.82 3.92 -4.06
N GLU A 164 29.94 2.92 -4.94
CA GLU A 164 30.39 3.10 -6.33
C GLU A 164 29.37 2.63 -7.40
N ARG A 165 28.34 1.85 -7.03
CA ARG A 165 27.38 1.24 -7.97
C ARG A 165 26.09 0.84 -7.29
N TRP A 166 25.03 0.62 -8.06
CA TRP A 166 23.85 -0.07 -7.53
C TRP A 166 24.06 -1.59 -7.57
N LEU A 167 23.74 -2.26 -6.47
CA LEU A 167 23.58 -3.70 -6.38
C LEU A 167 22.17 -4.10 -6.80
N CYS A 168 21.99 -5.37 -7.18
CA CYS A 168 20.69 -5.94 -7.48
C CYS A 168 20.61 -7.34 -6.85
N PHE A 169 19.73 -7.51 -5.87
CA PHE A 169 19.48 -8.77 -5.20
C PHE A 169 18.20 -9.41 -5.71
N LEU A 170 18.26 -10.69 -6.06
CA LEU A 170 17.08 -11.54 -6.25
C LEU A 170 16.81 -12.29 -4.95
N ILE A 171 15.72 -11.94 -4.28
CA ILE A 171 15.29 -12.56 -3.02
C ILE A 171 14.26 -13.64 -3.31
N ASP A 172 14.53 -14.89 -2.91
CA ASP A 172 13.63 -16.03 -2.99
C ASP A 172 12.87 -16.23 -1.68
N TYR A 173 11.59 -15.86 -1.70
CA TYR A 173 10.67 -16.09 -0.60
C TYR A 173 10.07 -17.48 -0.60
N ASN A 174 10.28 -18.34 -1.60
CA ASN A 174 9.64 -19.68 -1.63
C ASN A 174 10.14 -20.62 -0.53
N GLN A 175 11.27 -20.29 0.09
CA GLN A 175 11.82 -20.94 1.27
C GLN A 175 11.85 -19.98 2.47
N TRP A 176 12.08 -20.53 3.66
CA TRP A 176 12.16 -19.74 4.88
C TRP A 176 13.37 -20.13 5.75
N PRO A 177 14.20 -19.17 6.19
CA PRO A 177 14.16 -17.74 5.85
C PRO A 177 14.35 -17.49 4.34
N PRO A 178 13.98 -16.29 3.83
CA PRO A 178 14.25 -15.93 2.44
C PRO A 178 15.72 -16.07 2.11
N ALA A 179 16.04 -16.46 0.88
CA ALA A 179 17.41 -16.54 0.40
C ALA A 179 17.71 -15.42 -0.59
N GLU A 180 18.87 -14.80 -0.47
CA GLU A 180 19.27 -13.68 -1.31
C GLU A 180 20.38 -14.11 -2.28
N GLN A 181 20.32 -13.58 -3.49
CA GLN A 181 21.35 -13.78 -4.50
C GLN A 181 21.72 -12.45 -5.13
N ASP A 182 23.00 -12.08 -5.07
CA ASP A 182 23.53 -10.93 -5.81
C ASP A 182 23.57 -11.27 -7.31
N MET A 183 22.82 -10.51 -8.09
CA MET A 183 22.69 -10.67 -9.53
C MET A 183 23.91 -10.16 -10.30
N LEU A 184 24.82 -9.45 -9.65
CA LEU A 184 26.04 -8.89 -10.24
C LEU A 184 27.31 -9.66 -9.87
N GLU A 185 27.26 -10.56 -8.87
CA GLU A 185 28.44 -11.25 -8.31
C GLU A 185 29.29 -11.98 -9.36
N HIS A 186 28.65 -12.54 -10.38
CA HIS A 186 29.31 -13.32 -11.44
C HIS A 186 29.32 -12.62 -12.81
N ARG A 187 28.96 -11.33 -12.85
CA ARG A 187 28.92 -10.56 -14.10
C ARG A 187 30.22 -9.84 -14.36
N THR A 188 30.72 -9.94 -15.60
CA THR A 188 31.94 -9.27 -16.05
C THR A 188 31.68 -8.15 -17.07
N ASP A 189 30.42 -7.87 -17.35
CA ASP A 189 29.98 -6.94 -18.40
C ASP A 189 29.77 -5.50 -17.90
N GLY A 190 30.16 -5.21 -16.66
CA GLY A 190 30.11 -3.87 -16.07
C GLY A 190 28.69 -3.34 -15.85
N LEU A 191 27.71 -4.23 -15.72
CA LEU A 191 26.32 -3.87 -15.47
C LEU A 191 26.13 -3.22 -14.09
N ASP A 192 25.36 -2.14 -14.06
CA ASP A 192 24.88 -1.52 -12.83
C ASP A 192 23.51 -2.11 -12.43
N GLY A 193 23.28 -2.34 -11.14
CA GLY A 193 22.06 -2.98 -10.64
C GLY A 193 20.78 -2.20 -10.96
N ALA A 194 20.85 -0.87 -11.09
CA ALA A 194 19.70 -0.04 -11.43
C ALA A 194 19.23 -0.23 -12.88
N ASP A 195 20.06 -0.85 -13.73
CA ASP A 195 19.71 -1.17 -15.11
C ASP A 195 18.93 -2.48 -15.23
N LEU A 196 18.78 -3.25 -14.15
CA LEU A 196 18.07 -4.53 -14.13
C LEU A 196 16.69 -4.41 -13.51
N GLN A 197 15.71 -4.97 -14.21
CA GLN A 197 14.35 -5.07 -13.71
C GLN A 197 13.81 -6.48 -13.91
N LEU A 198 13.34 -7.10 -12.82
CA LEU A 198 12.73 -8.42 -12.87
C LEU A 198 11.37 -8.35 -13.58
N ILE A 199 11.19 -9.25 -14.54
CA ILE A 199 9.93 -9.41 -15.28
C ILE A 199 9.17 -10.64 -14.81
N ASP A 200 9.87 -11.77 -14.69
CA ASP A 200 9.30 -13.05 -14.25
C ASP A 200 10.38 -13.90 -13.58
N ALA A 201 9.96 -14.77 -12.68
CA ALA A 201 10.84 -15.71 -12.00
C ALA A 201 10.11 -16.99 -11.63
N ASN A 202 10.86 -18.09 -11.65
CA ASN A 202 10.46 -19.37 -11.09
C ASN A 202 11.69 -20.14 -10.61
N ALA A 203 11.47 -21.33 -10.04
CA ALA A 203 12.53 -22.16 -9.47
C ALA A 203 13.63 -22.59 -10.47
N ARG A 204 13.42 -22.44 -11.79
CA ARG A 204 14.41 -22.82 -12.82
C ARG A 204 15.12 -21.62 -13.44
N ARG A 205 14.42 -20.49 -13.60
CA ARG A 205 14.95 -19.34 -14.32
C ARG A 205 14.33 -18.02 -13.86
N SER A 206 15.03 -16.92 -14.12
CA SER A 206 14.50 -15.56 -14.04
C SER A 206 14.63 -14.85 -15.38
N LEU A 207 13.70 -13.96 -15.66
CA LEU A 207 13.63 -13.15 -16.88
C LEU A 207 13.72 -11.68 -16.49
N TRP A 208 14.61 -10.97 -17.14
CA TRP A 208 14.99 -9.61 -16.80
C TRP A 208 14.87 -8.68 -17.99
N ARG A 209 14.51 -7.44 -17.71
CA ARG A 209 14.68 -6.30 -18.60
C ARG A 209 15.97 -5.60 -18.19
N ARG A 210 16.88 -5.44 -19.14
CA ARG A 210 18.15 -4.77 -18.93
C ARG A 210 18.23 -3.51 -19.76
N ARG A 211 18.54 -2.38 -19.15
CA ARG A 211 18.92 -1.17 -19.89
C ARG A 211 20.33 -1.36 -20.47
N VAL A 212 20.47 -1.19 -21.78
CA VAL A 212 21.74 -1.36 -22.52
C VAL A 212 22.26 -0.05 -23.13
N LYS A 213 21.42 0.98 -23.15
CA LYS A 213 21.80 2.34 -23.52
C LYS A 213 20.99 3.32 -22.66
N SER A 214 21.68 4.23 -21.98
CA SER A 214 21.06 5.41 -21.39
C SER A 214 21.01 6.51 -22.43
N GLY A 215 19.85 7.13 -22.61
CA GLY A 215 19.70 8.33 -23.40
C GLY A 215 19.71 9.60 -22.54
N ASP A 216 19.59 10.76 -23.20
CA ASP A 216 19.47 12.06 -22.50
C ASP A 216 18.11 12.19 -21.78
N TYR A 217 17.10 11.46 -22.26
CA TYR A 217 15.77 11.33 -21.67
C TYR A 217 15.39 9.85 -21.53
N ASN A 218 14.52 9.51 -20.58
CA ASN A 218 14.05 8.12 -20.38
C ASN A 218 13.44 7.48 -21.64
N ALA A 219 12.89 8.28 -22.57
CA ALA A 219 12.36 7.79 -23.86
C ALA A 219 13.47 7.33 -24.83
N ASP A 220 14.70 7.80 -24.63
CA ASP A 220 15.88 7.47 -25.42
C ASP A 220 16.65 6.26 -24.88
N ASP A 221 16.28 5.80 -23.68
CA ASP A 221 16.80 4.55 -23.12
C ASP A 221 16.45 3.37 -24.02
N ARG A 222 17.38 2.41 -24.10
CA ARG A 222 17.18 1.18 -24.86
C ARG A 222 17.39 -0.04 -23.98
N TYR A 223 16.51 -1.01 -24.16
CA TYR A 223 16.44 -2.20 -23.34
C TYR A 223 16.62 -3.47 -24.17
N ARG A 224 17.19 -4.49 -23.54
CA ARG A 224 17.18 -5.89 -23.98
C ARG A 224 16.58 -6.76 -22.89
N TYR A 225 16.18 -7.96 -23.26
CA TYR A 225 15.70 -8.95 -22.31
C TYR A 225 16.77 -10.03 -22.17
N GLU A 226 16.90 -10.58 -20.98
CA GLU A 226 17.81 -11.68 -20.70
C GLU A 226 17.14 -12.71 -19.79
N VAL A 227 17.42 -13.98 -20.07
CA VAL A 227 17.02 -15.12 -19.22
C VAL A 227 18.26 -15.56 -18.46
N ARG A 228 18.11 -15.74 -17.15
CA ARG A 228 19.13 -16.32 -16.28
C ARG A 228 18.69 -17.68 -15.78
N GLN A 229 19.58 -18.66 -15.86
CA GLN A 229 19.40 -20.01 -15.32
C GLN A 229 20.68 -20.44 -14.59
N GLY A 230 20.65 -20.46 -13.26
CA GLY A 230 21.87 -20.55 -12.46
C GLY A 230 22.75 -19.33 -12.77
N ASP A 231 24.01 -19.56 -13.13
CA ASP A 231 24.95 -18.48 -13.48
C ASP A 231 25.00 -18.16 -14.97
N ASP A 232 24.28 -18.93 -15.80
CA ASP A 232 24.20 -18.69 -17.24
C ASP A 232 23.17 -17.59 -17.55
N ILE A 233 23.58 -16.62 -18.37
CA ILE A 233 22.76 -15.48 -18.80
C ILE A 233 22.73 -15.48 -20.33
N GLN A 234 21.52 -15.55 -20.89
CA GLN A 234 21.29 -15.60 -22.32
C GLN A 234 20.38 -14.47 -22.76
N ASP A 235 20.64 -13.89 -23.93
CA ASP A 235 19.73 -12.92 -24.55
C ASP A 235 18.36 -13.57 -24.80
N PHE A 236 17.29 -12.84 -24.49
CA PHE A 236 15.91 -13.19 -24.84
C PHE A 236 15.38 -12.20 -25.87
N GLY A 237 14.82 -12.73 -26.95
CA GLY A 237 14.27 -11.94 -28.03
C GLY A 237 15.09 -12.03 -29.33
N PRO A 238 14.57 -11.44 -30.42
CA PRO A 238 15.30 -11.38 -31.68
C PRO A 238 16.69 -10.75 -31.52
N ALA A 239 17.68 -11.38 -32.13
CA ALA A 239 19.06 -10.93 -32.06
C ALA A 239 19.20 -9.46 -32.50
N GLN A 240 20.03 -8.70 -31.78
CA GLN A 240 20.37 -7.30 -32.04
C GLN A 240 19.22 -6.29 -31.91
N VAL A 241 18.00 -6.73 -31.57
CA VAL A 241 16.90 -5.81 -31.31
C VAL A 241 17.13 -5.14 -29.95
N GLN A 242 16.79 -3.86 -29.90
CA GLN A 242 16.73 -3.07 -28.70
C GLN A 242 15.39 -2.34 -28.68
N TRP A 243 14.69 -2.43 -27.56
CA TRP A 243 13.36 -1.81 -27.40
C TRP A 243 13.45 -0.49 -26.67
N PRO A 244 12.49 0.43 -26.86
CA PRO A 244 12.34 1.59 -25.99
C PRO A 244 11.95 1.14 -24.57
N GLY A 245 11.92 2.08 -23.64
CA GLY A 245 11.28 1.84 -22.33
C GLY A 245 9.80 1.52 -22.51
N PHE A 246 9.33 0.47 -21.82
CA PHE A 246 7.91 0.13 -21.74
C PHE A 246 7.35 0.43 -20.35
N GLU A 247 6.07 0.76 -20.32
CA GLU A 247 5.36 1.04 -19.08
C GLU A 247 5.05 -0.26 -18.34
N GLN A 248 5.23 -0.25 -17.02
CA GLN A 248 4.82 -1.35 -16.17
C GLN A 248 3.27 -1.45 -16.08
N PRO A 249 2.71 -2.64 -15.78
CA PRO A 249 3.42 -3.91 -15.61
C PRO A 249 3.75 -4.59 -16.95
N CYS A 250 4.92 -5.24 -17.00
CA CYS A 250 5.22 -6.23 -18.05
C CYS A 250 4.48 -7.53 -17.73
N VAL A 251 3.86 -8.13 -18.74
CA VAL A 251 3.08 -9.37 -18.59
C VAL A 251 3.82 -10.53 -19.25
N VAL A 252 3.90 -11.68 -18.56
CA VAL A 252 4.46 -12.91 -19.13
C VAL A 252 3.40 -14.00 -19.16
N VAL A 253 3.18 -14.58 -20.34
CA VAL A 253 2.26 -15.71 -20.54
C VAL A 253 2.96 -16.77 -21.38
N ASP A 254 3.07 -17.98 -20.83
CA ASP A 254 3.68 -19.13 -21.48
C ASP A 254 5.11 -18.87 -22.02
N GLY A 255 5.88 -18.04 -21.29
CA GLY A 255 7.25 -17.68 -21.64
C GLY A 255 7.38 -16.62 -22.73
N GLU A 256 6.28 -16.02 -23.18
CA GLU A 256 6.26 -14.85 -24.05
C GLU A 256 6.04 -13.58 -23.23
N VAL A 257 6.69 -12.50 -23.66
CA VAL A 257 6.63 -11.19 -23.01
C VAL A 257 5.65 -10.29 -23.74
N PHE A 258 4.78 -9.63 -22.98
CA PHE A 258 3.80 -8.68 -23.48
C PHE A 258 4.01 -7.33 -22.82
N GLU A 259 4.25 -6.33 -23.65
CA GLU A 259 4.71 -5.01 -23.22
C GLU A 259 3.83 -3.91 -23.79
N ARG A 260 3.65 -2.86 -22.99
CA ARG A 260 2.83 -1.70 -23.35
C ARG A 260 3.71 -0.51 -23.69
N GLN A 261 3.47 0.07 -24.86
CA GLN A 261 4.14 1.29 -25.30
C GLN A 261 3.13 2.38 -25.58
N ARG A 262 3.24 3.52 -24.89
CA ARG A 262 2.51 4.74 -25.24
C ARG A 262 3.34 5.63 -26.14
N ILE A 263 2.72 6.10 -27.20
CA ILE A 263 3.28 7.01 -28.19
C ILE A 263 2.42 8.28 -28.15
N TYR A 264 3.06 9.44 -28.06
CA TYR A 264 2.34 10.72 -27.94
C TYR A 264 2.30 11.50 -29.26
N GLU A 265 3.28 11.28 -30.14
CA GLU A 265 3.42 12.00 -31.42
C GLU A 265 3.64 11.01 -32.59
N PRO A 266 3.17 11.33 -33.80
CA PRO A 266 2.36 12.51 -34.16
C PRO A 266 0.90 12.39 -33.72
N VAL A 267 0.43 11.19 -33.37
CA VAL A 267 -0.92 10.92 -32.87
C VAL A 267 -0.80 10.02 -31.65
N PRO A 268 -1.48 10.35 -30.52
CA PRO A 268 -1.52 9.48 -29.36
C PRO A 268 -2.00 8.06 -29.70
N MET A 269 -1.22 7.07 -29.29
CA MET A 269 -1.50 5.66 -29.54
C MET A 269 -0.85 4.79 -28.47
N THR A 270 -1.55 3.74 -28.03
CA THR A 270 -0.98 2.67 -27.23
C THR A 270 -0.78 1.43 -28.10
N ARG A 271 0.43 0.89 -28.09
CA ARG A 271 0.78 -0.39 -28.72
C ARG A 271 0.95 -1.48 -27.68
N ILE A 272 0.46 -2.66 -28.02
CA ILE A 272 0.73 -3.89 -27.27
C ILE A 272 1.70 -4.72 -28.10
N TRP A 273 2.89 -4.92 -27.55
CA TRP A 273 3.95 -5.72 -28.14
C TRP A 273 3.87 -7.14 -27.62
N ARG A 274 4.18 -8.09 -28.50
CA ARG A 274 4.48 -9.47 -28.17
C ARG A 274 5.94 -9.72 -28.52
N ILE A 275 6.72 -10.15 -27.54
CA ILE A 275 8.14 -10.47 -27.68
C ILE A 275 8.30 -11.96 -27.32
N THR A 276 8.74 -12.73 -28.31
CA THR A 276 9.12 -14.13 -28.14
C THR A 276 10.62 -14.26 -28.24
N ALA A 277 11.17 -15.45 -27.99
CA ALA A 277 12.60 -15.69 -28.14
C ALA A 277 13.13 -15.46 -29.57
N GLN A 278 12.28 -15.45 -30.60
CA GLN A 278 12.70 -15.32 -32.01
C GLN A 278 12.11 -14.12 -32.74
N ALA A 279 10.98 -13.57 -32.27
CA ALA A 279 10.25 -12.51 -32.96
C ALA A 279 9.77 -11.42 -32.00
N SER A 280 9.52 -10.23 -32.55
CA SER A 280 8.85 -9.14 -31.85
C SER A 280 7.87 -8.50 -32.80
N GLU A 281 6.63 -8.33 -32.37
CA GLU A 281 5.55 -7.80 -33.20
C GLU A 281 4.57 -6.95 -32.36
N VAL A 282 3.89 -6.01 -33.01
CA VAL A 282 2.76 -5.29 -32.42
C VAL A 282 1.50 -6.08 -32.73
N ILE A 283 0.80 -6.53 -31.69
CA ILE A 283 -0.40 -7.38 -31.83
C ILE A 283 -1.72 -6.60 -31.67
N PHE A 284 -1.66 -5.39 -31.14
CA PHE A 284 -2.82 -4.53 -30.95
C PHE A 284 -2.41 -3.07 -30.81
N GLU A 285 -3.25 -2.17 -31.35
CA GLU A 285 -3.08 -0.72 -31.26
C GLU A 285 -4.43 -0.07 -30.92
N HIS A 286 -4.42 0.93 -30.04
CA HIS A 286 -5.60 1.72 -29.70
C HIS A 286 -5.23 3.17 -29.32
N PRO A 287 -6.01 4.20 -29.70
CA PRO A 287 -5.67 5.60 -29.40
C PRO A 287 -5.57 5.91 -27.90
N ASP A 288 -6.40 5.27 -27.10
CA ASP A 288 -6.40 5.45 -25.64
C ASP A 288 -5.39 4.56 -24.93
N GLU A 289 -5.12 4.89 -23.66
CA GLU A 289 -4.33 4.06 -22.77
C GLU A 289 -5.01 2.70 -22.53
N LEU A 290 -4.20 1.65 -22.54
CA LEU A 290 -4.63 0.26 -22.33
C LEU A 290 -4.01 -0.34 -21.07
N THR A 291 -4.69 -1.33 -20.50
CA THR A 291 -4.19 -2.24 -19.46
C THR A 291 -4.23 -3.67 -19.98
N ILE A 292 -3.17 -4.44 -19.73
CA ILE A 292 -3.04 -5.84 -20.13
C ILE A 292 -3.31 -6.72 -18.91
N LEU A 293 -4.18 -7.72 -19.08
CA LEU A 293 -4.46 -8.73 -18.06
C LEU A 293 -4.39 -10.14 -18.66
N PRO A 294 -3.58 -11.06 -18.12
CA PRO A 294 -3.70 -12.48 -18.42
C PRO A 294 -5.06 -13.04 -18.00
N ILE A 295 -5.80 -13.67 -18.92
CA ILE A 295 -7.12 -14.26 -18.65
C ILE A 295 -7.16 -15.76 -18.94
N GLY A 296 -6.21 -16.48 -18.35
CA GLY A 296 -6.02 -17.92 -18.52
C GLY A 296 -4.85 -18.24 -19.44
N ALA A 297 -4.67 -19.53 -19.73
CA ALA A 297 -3.60 -20.00 -20.59
C ALA A 297 -3.72 -19.34 -21.96
N ARG A 298 -2.59 -18.82 -22.49
CA ARG A 298 -2.49 -18.32 -23.87
C ARG A 298 -3.43 -17.16 -24.23
N ARG A 299 -4.12 -16.54 -23.27
CA ARG A 299 -5.11 -15.48 -23.52
C ARG A 299 -4.81 -14.21 -22.76
N LEU A 300 -5.05 -13.09 -23.41
CA LEU A 300 -4.92 -11.74 -22.85
C LEU A 300 -6.23 -10.97 -22.99
N LEU A 301 -6.48 -10.10 -22.04
CA LEU A 301 -7.51 -9.07 -22.09
C LEU A 301 -6.82 -7.71 -22.17
N PHE A 302 -7.15 -6.95 -23.21
CA PHE A 302 -6.76 -5.55 -23.36
C PHE A 302 -7.96 -4.70 -22.93
N MET A 303 -7.78 -3.89 -21.91
CA MET A 303 -8.83 -3.04 -21.36
C MET A 303 -8.50 -1.58 -21.62
N GLN A 304 -9.46 -0.82 -22.13
CA GLN A 304 -9.37 0.63 -22.15
C GLN A 304 -9.29 1.14 -20.71
N HIS A 305 -8.26 1.95 -20.43
CA HIS A 305 -7.95 2.33 -19.06
C HIS A 305 -8.98 3.30 -18.49
N ASN A 306 -9.42 4.29 -19.30
CA ASN A 306 -10.47 5.27 -19.01
C ASN A 306 -11.73 5.07 -19.87
N GLY A 307 -12.20 3.84 -19.98
CA GLY A 307 -13.39 3.58 -20.76
C GLY A 307 -13.93 2.17 -20.63
N PRO A 308 -15.08 1.88 -21.26
CA PRO A 308 -15.73 0.59 -21.14
C PRO A 308 -15.19 -0.45 -22.14
N LEU A 309 -14.40 -0.06 -23.16
CA LEU A 309 -14.02 -0.98 -24.22
C LEU A 309 -12.97 -1.98 -23.75
N CYS A 310 -13.10 -3.23 -24.20
CA CYS A 310 -12.08 -4.24 -23.99
C CYS A 310 -12.05 -5.25 -25.15
N TRP A 311 -10.92 -5.94 -25.28
CA TRP A 311 -10.66 -6.92 -26.34
C TRP A 311 -9.99 -8.15 -25.76
N THR A 312 -10.37 -9.32 -26.25
CA THR A 312 -9.70 -10.58 -25.94
C THR A 312 -8.76 -10.96 -27.08
N TRP A 313 -7.55 -11.38 -26.74
CA TRP A 313 -6.56 -11.87 -27.70
C TRP A 313 -6.08 -13.26 -27.28
N SER A 314 -5.74 -14.09 -28.27
CA SER A 314 -5.25 -15.45 -28.05
C SER A 314 -3.94 -15.68 -28.80
N GLN A 315 -3.01 -16.40 -28.16
CA GLN A 315 -1.83 -16.96 -28.83
C GLN A 315 -2.19 -18.06 -29.81
N ASP A 316 -3.44 -18.54 -29.84
CA ASP A 316 -3.91 -19.46 -30.87
C ASP A 316 -4.42 -18.68 -32.10
N PRO A 317 -4.27 -19.24 -33.32
CA PRO A 317 -4.78 -18.58 -34.53
C PRO A 317 -6.25 -18.19 -34.39
N PRO A 318 -6.67 -17.00 -34.88
CA PRO A 318 -5.98 -16.19 -35.89
C PRO A 318 -5.04 -15.09 -35.34
N HIS A 319 -4.73 -15.07 -34.04
CA HIS A 319 -3.90 -14.03 -33.39
C HIS A 319 -4.47 -12.60 -33.52
N GLN A 320 -5.79 -12.47 -33.57
CA GLN A 320 -6.48 -11.18 -33.65
C GLN A 320 -7.15 -10.84 -32.33
N ALA A 321 -7.11 -9.57 -31.95
CA ALA A 321 -7.86 -9.05 -30.82
C ALA A 321 -9.34 -8.91 -31.21
N ILE A 322 -10.23 -9.56 -30.47
CA ILE A 322 -11.67 -9.58 -30.70
C ILE A 322 -12.33 -8.71 -29.64
N ALA A 323 -13.16 -7.76 -30.06
CA ALA A 323 -13.91 -6.91 -29.13
C ALA A 323 -14.79 -7.77 -28.20
N ALA A 324 -14.67 -7.51 -26.91
CA ALA A 324 -15.45 -8.13 -25.85
C ALA A 324 -16.62 -7.21 -25.43
N GLN A 325 -17.44 -7.68 -24.48
CA GLN A 325 -18.55 -6.88 -23.99
C GLN A 325 -18.05 -5.64 -23.23
N PRO A 326 -18.76 -4.50 -23.31
CA PRO A 326 -18.37 -3.29 -22.60
C PRO A 326 -18.34 -3.49 -21.07
N MET A 327 -17.27 -3.05 -20.43
CA MET A 327 -17.09 -3.12 -18.98
C MET A 327 -18.04 -2.15 -18.25
N PRO A 328 -18.58 -2.53 -17.07
CA PRO A 328 -19.55 -1.71 -16.33
C PRO A 328 -18.92 -0.52 -15.60
N ALA A 329 -17.61 -0.55 -15.33
CA ALA A 329 -16.89 0.48 -14.58
C ALA A 329 -16.05 1.35 -15.52
N VAL A 330 -16.41 2.65 -15.61
CA VAL A 330 -15.75 3.65 -16.45
C VAL A 330 -14.89 4.61 -15.61
N ASP A 331 -15.35 4.94 -14.40
CA ASP A 331 -14.67 5.84 -13.46
C ASP A 331 -13.85 5.05 -12.44
N GLY A 332 -12.59 4.80 -12.78
CA GLY A 332 -11.68 4.01 -11.96
C GLY A 332 -10.25 3.97 -12.49
N TYR A 333 -9.75 5.06 -13.09
CA TYR A 333 -8.41 5.18 -13.70
C TYR A 333 -7.34 4.47 -12.85
N HIS A 334 -7.20 4.91 -11.60
CA HIS A 334 -6.18 4.40 -10.69
C HIS A 334 -6.48 3.01 -10.10
N LEU A 335 -7.68 2.47 -10.32
CA LEU A 335 -8.13 1.15 -9.86
C LEU A 335 -8.06 0.08 -10.96
N ARG A 336 -7.84 0.47 -12.22
CA ARG A 336 -7.77 -0.49 -13.34
C ARG A 336 -6.61 -1.47 -13.20
N SER A 337 -5.50 -1.01 -12.62
CA SER A 337 -4.33 -1.85 -12.30
C SER A 337 -4.65 -2.96 -11.29
N SER A 338 -5.76 -2.84 -10.54
CA SER A 338 -6.20 -3.81 -9.54
C SER A 338 -7.13 -4.90 -10.09
N THR A 339 -7.24 -5.01 -11.42
CA THR A 339 -8.08 -6.01 -12.08
C THR A 339 -7.50 -7.41 -11.91
N ALA A 340 -8.34 -8.42 -11.69
CA ALA A 340 -7.89 -9.82 -11.58
C ALA A 340 -8.73 -10.77 -12.43
N TYR A 341 -8.08 -11.82 -12.95
CA TYR A 341 -8.76 -12.91 -13.66
C TYR A 341 -9.33 -13.95 -12.69
N LEU A 342 -10.64 -14.12 -12.68
CA LEU A 342 -11.35 -15.02 -11.77
C LEU A 342 -11.52 -16.45 -12.33
N GLY A 343 -11.11 -16.72 -13.57
CA GLY A 343 -11.33 -18.00 -14.23
C GLY A 343 -12.43 -17.96 -15.28
N GLY A 344 -12.40 -18.89 -16.23
CA GLY A 344 -13.31 -18.87 -17.38
C GLY A 344 -13.15 -17.60 -18.21
N ASP A 345 -14.20 -16.79 -18.29
CA ASP A 345 -14.23 -15.46 -18.91
C ASP A 345 -14.59 -14.36 -17.89
N GLU A 346 -14.44 -14.65 -16.60
CA GLU A 346 -14.79 -13.73 -15.52
C GLU A 346 -13.57 -12.97 -15.00
N ILE A 347 -13.75 -11.66 -14.78
CA ILE A 347 -12.77 -10.78 -14.17
C ILE A 347 -13.37 -10.04 -12.97
N LEU A 348 -12.49 -9.60 -12.07
CA LEU A 348 -12.80 -8.72 -10.95
C LEU A 348 -12.35 -7.29 -11.30
N LEU A 349 -13.26 -6.33 -11.24
CA LEU A 349 -13.00 -4.91 -11.42
C LEU A 349 -13.34 -4.13 -10.16
N PHE A 350 -12.77 -2.93 -10.01
CA PHE A 350 -13.10 -2.01 -8.92
C PHE A 350 -13.51 -0.65 -9.47
N SER A 351 -14.42 0.01 -8.77
CA SER A 351 -14.79 1.40 -9.02
C SER A 351 -15.11 2.10 -7.72
N GLU A 352 -15.12 3.43 -7.74
CA GLU A 352 -15.56 4.22 -6.59
C GLU A 352 -17.03 4.60 -6.73
N ASP A 353 -17.68 4.80 -5.60
CA ASP A 353 -18.99 5.45 -5.50
C ASP A 353 -18.98 6.44 -4.32
N LYS A 354 -19.98 7.31 -4.24
CA LYS A 354 -20.09 8.32 -3.19
C LYS A 354 -21.39 8.13 -2.41
N ARG A 355 -21.28 8.18 -1.09
CA ARG A 355 -22.45 8.26 -0.21
C ARG A 355 -22.31 9.41 0.77
N LYS A 356 -23.44 9.84 1.34
CA LYS A 356 -23.41 10.80 2.46
C LYS A 356 -22.93 10.09 3.72
N SER A 357 -22.16 10.78 4.56
CA SER A 357 -21.77 10.23 5.86
C SER A 357 -22.99 9.95 6.72
N LEU A 358 -22.96 8.82 7.41
CA LEU A 358 -24.01 8.42 8.34
C LEU A 358 -24.04 9.30 9.61
N GLN A 359 -22.91 9.92 9.96
CA GLN A 359 -22.81 10.79 11.14
C GLN A 359 -23.28 12.22 10.84
N ASP A 360 -22.88 12.76 9.69
CA ASP A 360 -23.27 14.11 9.26
C ASP A 360 -23.49 14.17 7.73
N PRO A 361 -24.74 14.32 7.26
CA PRO A 361 -25.07 14.32 5.83
C PRO A 361 -24.46 15.45 4.99
N ARG A 362 -23.81 16.44 5.62
CA ARG A 362 -23.06 17.50 4.91
C ARG A 362 -21.75 16.97 4.31
N TYR A 363 -21.23 15.88 4.85
CA TYR A 363 -19.99 15.26 4.41
C TYR A 363 -20.27 14.05 3.53
N HIS A 364 -19.33 13.75 2.63
CA HIS A 364 -19.41 12.63 1.71
C HIS A 364 -18.27 11.64 1.99
N GLU A 365 -18.58 10.37 1.85
CA GLU A 365 -17.67 9.24 1.95
C GLU A 365 -17.50 8.63 0.57
N THR A 366 -16.26 8.36 0.19
CA THR A 366 -15.96 7.55 -0.99
C THR A 366 -15.97 6.08 -0.58
N VAL A 367 -16.72 5.26 -1.29
CA VAL A 367 -16.82 3.81 -1.03
C VAL A 367 -16.32 3.04 -2.25
N LEU A 368 -15.74 1.87 -2.01
CA LEU A 368 -15.23 1.01 -3.07
C LEU A 368 -16.31 -0.02 -3.46
N LEU A 369 -16.48 -0.23 -4.76
CA LEU A 369 -17.31 -1.28 -5.33
C LEU A 369 -16.43 -2.34 -5.98
N ALA A 370 -16.72 -3.61 -5.74
CA ALA A 370 -16.13 -4.73 -6.47
C ALA A 370 -17.13 -5.27 -7.48
N TRP A 371 -16.72 -5.47 -8.72
CA TRP A 371 -17.54 -5.98 -9.81
C TRP A 371 -17.00 -7.31 -10.29
N ARG A 372 -17.86 -8.32 -10.37
CA ARG A 372 -17.58 -9.55 -11.12
C ARG A 372 -18.19 -9.36 -12.50
N PHE A 373 -17.38 -9.49 -13.53
CA PHE A 373 -17.79 -9.21 -14.91
C PHE A 373 -17.35 -10.33 -15.84
N ASN A 374 -18.28 -10.85 -16.64
CA ASN A 374 -17.95 -11.81 -17.69
C ASN A 374 -17.72 -11.06 -19.01
N VAL A 375 -16.50 -11.11 -19.53
CA VAL A 375 -16.10 -10.32 -20.71
C VAL A 375 -16.76 -10.81 -22.01
N VAL A 376 -17.28 -12.04 -22.05
CA VAL A 376 -17.94 -12.62 -23.23
C VAL A 376 -19.45 -12.39 -23.19
N THR A 377 -20.10 -12.65 -22.05
CA THR A 377 -21.56 -12.57 -21.92
C THR A 377 -22.05 -11.19 -21.48
N GLY A 378 -21.18 -10.38 -20.90
CA GLY A 378 -21.53 -9.06 -20.34
C GLY A 378 -22.25 -9.15 -19.00
N ALA A 379 -22.44 -10.35 -18.44
CA ALA A 379 -23.04 -10.52 -17.13
C ALA A 379 -22.17 -9.83 -16.07
N ALA A 380 -22.79 -9.01 -15.23
CA ALA A 380 -22.10 -8.28 -14.18
C ALA A 380 -22.90 -8.33 -12.88
N THR A 381 -22.20 -8.51 -11.77
CA THR A 381 -22.72 -8.36 -10.41
C THR A 381 -21.79 -7.49 -9.61
N LYS A 382 -22.29 -6.74 -8.63
CA LYS A 382 -21.46 -5.82 -7.85
C LYS A 382 -21.67 -5.98 -6.35
N ALA A 383 -20.61 -5.70 -5.59
CA ALA A 383 -20.62 -5.68 -4.15
C ALA A 383 -20.13 -4.33 -3.62
N LEU A 384 -20.87 -3.76 -2.67
CA LEU A 384 -20.40 -2.61 -1.89
C LEU A 384 -19.42 -3.08 -0.82
N LEU A 385 -18.19 -2.57 -0.86
CA LEU A 385 -17.15 -2.92 0.11
C LEU A 385 -17.25 -2.01 1.34
N ASP A 386 -18.36 -2.11 2.09
CA ASP A 386 -18.58 -1.28 3.26
C ASP A 386 -17.51 -1.54 4.35
N GLY A 387 -16.80 -0.47 4.71
CA GLY A 387 -15.67 -0.50 5.64
C GLY A 387 -14.31 -0.82 5.01
N PHE A 388 -14.20 -1.03 3.69
CA PHE A 388 -12.91 -1.08 3.00
C PHE A 388 -12.40 0.34 2.77
N GLY A 389 -11.34 0.72 3.47
CA GLY A 389 -10.81 2.09 3.45
C GLY A 389 -10.24 2.51 4.80
N SER A 390 -10.25 3.82 5.04
CA SER A 390 -9.78 4.45 6.28
C SER A 390 -10.96 5.00 7.10
N GLU A 391 -10.90 4.87 8.42
CA GLU A 391 -11.72 5.62 9.37
C GLU A 391 -10.88 6.75 9.96
N VAL A 392 -11.21 7.98 9.60
CA VAL A 392 -10.47 9.19 10.00
C VAL A 392 -11.33 10.03 10.92
N ARG A 393 -10.76 10.48 12.04
CA ARG A 393 -11.38 11.49 12.89
C ARG A 393 -10.98 12.87 12.41
N GLN A 394 -11.95 13.68 12.02
CA GLN A 394 -11.70 15.02 11.49
C GLN A 394 -12.40 16.07 12.36
N ASP A 395 -11.65 17.11 12.77
CA ASP A 395 -12.23 18.32 13.35
C ASP A 395 -12.94 19.11 12.24
N THR A 396 -14.24 19.36 12.42
CA THR A 396 -15.10 19.97 11.40
C THR A 396 -15.25 21.48 11.56
N ARG A 397 -14.60 22.07 12.57
CA ARG A 397 -14.67 23.52 12.77
C ARG A 397 -14.01 24.25 11.61
N LEU A 398 -14.65 25.33 11.19
CA LEU A 398 -14.08 26.25 10.21
C LEU A 398 -13.33 27.40 10.91
N LEU A 399 -13.74 27.75 12.13
CA LEU A 399 -13.14 28.84 12.91
C LEU A 399 -12.74 28.34 14.31
N VAL A 400 -11.62 28.85 14.83
CA VAL A 400 -11.12 28.49 16.18
C VAL A 400 -12.11 28.86 17.30
N THR A 401 -12.95 29.86 17.06
CA THR A 401 -14.01 30.32 17.97
C THR A 401 -15.22 29.39 18.03
N GLU A 402 -15.35 28.46 17.08
CA GLU A 402 -16.45 27.49 17.07
C GLU A 402 -16.21 26.39 18.13
N PRO A 403 -17.28 25.83 18.72
CA PRO A 403 -17.18 24.66 19.57
C PRO A 403 -16.56 23.49 18.81
N ARG A 404 -15.59 22.80 19.44
CA ARG A 404 -14.92 21.65 18.83
C ARG A 404 -15.93 20.56 18.49
N ASN A 405 -16.04 20.25 17.20
CA ASN A 405 -16.88 19.17 16.70
C ASN A 405 -16.03 18.23 15.85
N VAL A 406 -16.05 16.94 16.17
CA VAL A 406 -15.24 15.92 15.50
C VAL A 406 -16.16 14.87 14.91
N ILE A 407 -16.03 14.61 13.61
CA ILE A 407 -16.73 13.52 12.92
C ILE A 407 -15.75 12.40 12.60
N THR A 408 -16.27 11.19 12.43
CA THR A 408 -15.51 10.05 11.89
C THR A 408 -15.99 9.79 10.47
N LEU A 409 -15.10 9.98 9.50
CA LEU A 409 -15.36 9.67 8.09
C LEU A 409 -14.82 8.28 7.77
N ARG A 410 -15.64 7.47 7.09
CA ARG A 410 -15.25 6.16 6.57
C ARG A 410 -15.10 6.25 5.07
N THR A 411 -13.89 6.41 4.60
CA THR A 411 -13.66 6.78 3.21
C THR A 411 -12.49 6.01 2.61
N PHE A 412 -12.66 5.59 1.37
CA PHE A 412 -11.60 5.04 0.55
C PHE A 412 -10.78 6.19 -0.05
N HIS A 413 -9.51 6.28 0.35
CA HIS A 413 -8.53 7.22 -0.19
C HIS A 413 -7.19 6.50 -0.32
N GLY A 414 -7.00 5.82 -1.44
CA GLY A 414 -5.78 5.06 -1.66
C GLY A 414 -5.85 4.22 -2.91
N ARG A 415 -5.11 3.11 -2.90
CA ARG A 415 -5.11 2.11 -3.96
C ARG A 415 -5.51 0.77 -3.38
N VAL A 416 -6.07 -0.08 -4.22
CA VAL A 416 -6.27 -1.50 -3.91
C VAL A 416 -5.30 -2.32 -4.75
N HIS A 417 -4.66 -3.33 -4.18
CA HIS A 417 -3.87 -4.28 -4.93
C HIS A 417 -4.46 -5.67 -4.75
N VAL A 418 -4.78 -6.31 -5.87
CA VAL A 418 -5.37 -7.65 -5.87
C VAL A 418 -4.31 -8.67 -6.25
N SER A 419 -4.20 -9.70 -5.43
CA SER A 419 -3.32 -10.83 -5.68
C SER A 419 -4.01 -12.14 -5.33
N ARG A 420 -3.48 -13.23 -5.88
CA ARG A 420 -4.02 -14.56 -5.63
C ARG A 420 -3.72 -14.99 -4.19
N GLY A 421 -4.74 -15.49 -3.49
CA GLY A 421 -4.63 -16.20 -2.21
C GLY A 421 -4.49 -17.71 -2.40
N HIS A 422 -4.57 -18.49 -1.31
CA HIS A 422 -4.75 -19.94 -1.43
C HIS A 422 -6.04 -20.26 -2.20
N GLY A 423 -6.19 -21.46 -2.78
CA GLY A 423 -7.23 -21.81 -3.78
C GLY A 423 -8.58 -21.14 -3.56
N ASP A 424 -9.33 -20.69 -4.58
CA ASP A 424 -10.50 -19.77 -4.48
C ASP A 424 -10.40 -18.45 -3.66
N TRP A 425 -9.42 -18.24 -2.79
CA TRP A 425 -9.24 -16.97 -2.06
C TRP A 425 -8.37 -15.95 -2.81
N TRP A 426 -8.67 -14.69 -2.60
CA TRP A 426 -7.98 -13.52 -3.17
C TRP A 426 -7.60 -12.57 -2.05
N VAL A 427 -6.48 -11.87 -2.18
CA VAL A 427 -6.05 -10.85 -1.23
C VAL A 427 -6.20 -9.48 -1.86
N TRP A 428 -6.94 -8.60 -1.19
CA TRP A 428 -7.14 -7.21 -1.57
C TRP A 428 -6.43 -6.34 -0.54
N ASN A 429 -5.21 -5.88 -0.86
CA ASN A 429 -4.44 -4.98 0.00
C ASN A 429 -4.91 -3.55 -0.20
N TYR A 430 -5.06 -2.79 0.87
CA TYR A 430 -5.35 -1.36 0.82
C TYR A 430 -4.07 -0.57 1.10
N VAL A 431 -3.65 0.24 0.13
CA VAL A 431 -2.47 1.10 0.25
C VAL A 431 -2.92 2.53 0.42
N THR A 432 -2.61 3.12 1.57
CA THR A 432 -3.04 4.47 1.93
C THR A 432 -2.01 5.21 2.76
N GLN A 433 -1.96 6.53 2.58
CA GLN A 433 -1.25 7.46 3.45
C GLN A 433 -2.19 8.17 4.42
N THR A 434 -3.49 7.85 4.40
CA THR A 434 -4.48 8.47 5.27
C THR A 434 -4.29 8.03 6.72
N PHE A 435 -4.43 8.99 7.64
CA PHE A 435 -4.41 8.75 9.09
C PHE A 435 -5.60 7.92 9.59
N GLY A 436 -5.53 7.51 10.85
CA GLY A 436 -6.56 6.76 11.55
C GLY A 436 -6.47 5.25 11.32
N SER A 437 -7.51 4.56 11.76
CA SER A 437 -7.62 3.11 11.54
C SER A 437 -7.97 2.83 10.08
N HIS A 438 -7.41 1.78 9.50
CA HIS A 438 -7.65 1.46 8.10
C HIS A 438 -7.64 -0.05 7.87
N THR A 439 -8.22 -0.46 6.75
CA THR A 439 -8.08 -1.81 6.23
C THR A 439 -6.61 -2.08 5.89
N LEU A 440 -6.07 -3.24 6.26
CA LEU A 440 -4.77 -3.69 5.75
C LEU A 440 -4.99 -4.56 4.51
N ALA A 441 -5.77 -5.63 4.69
CA ALA A 441 -6.13 -6.53 3.62
C ALA A 441 -7.49 -7.18 3.87
N TRP A 442 -8.25 -7.42 2.80
CA TRP A 442 -9.38 -8.35 2.82
C TRP A 442 -8.97 -9.61 2.07
N ILE A 443 -9.23 -10.78 2.67
CA ILE A 443 -9.03 -12.08 2.04
C ILE A 443 -10.42 -12.61 1.67
N TRP A 444 -10.75 -12.57 0.38
CA TRP A 444 -12.09 -12.87 -0.14
C TRP A 444 -12.12 -14.20 -0.90
N ASN A 445 -13.08 -15.07 -0.59
CA ASN A 445 -13.32 -16.33 -1.29
C ASN A 445 -14.29 -16.12 -2.45
N GLN A 446 -13.83 -16.42 -3.67
CA GLN A 446 -14.59 -16.21 -4.90
C GLN A 446 -15.88 -17.05 -5.00
N ARG A 447 -15.89 -18.25 -4.39
CA ARG A 447 -17.02 -19.19 -4.49
C ARG A 447 -18.07 -18.95 -3.41
N SER A 448 -17.64 -18.80 -2.16
CA SER A 448 -18.54 -18.61 -1.01
C SER A 448 -18.84 -17.14 -0.70
N ASN A 449 -18.14 -16.21 -1.34
CA ASN A 449 -18.10 -14.78 -1.03
C ASN A 449 -17.71 -14.47 0.42
N GLN A 450 -17.15 -15.43 1.16
CA GLN A 450 -16.64 -15.18 2.49
C GLN A 450 -15.47 -14.20 2.44
N VAL A 451 -15.38 -13.31 3.42
CA VAL A 451 -14.29 -12.36 3.55
C VAL A 451 -13.76 -12.33 4.97
N LEU A 452 -12.44 -12.50 5.09
CA LEU A 452 -11.69 -12.26 6.31
C LEU A 452 -11.05 -10.88 6.21
N LYS A 453 -11.28 -10.01 7.20
CA LYS A 453 -10.86 -8.60 7.17
C LYS A 453 -9.73 -8.34 8.18
N LEU A 454 -8.56 -7.94 7.70
CA LEU A 454 -7.45 -7.45 8.53
C LEU A 454 -7.43 -5.92 8.54
N SER A 455 -7.19 -5.32 9.70
CA SER A 455 -7.05 -3.87 9.88
C SER A 455 -5.81 -3.51 10.66
N SER A 456 -5.49 -2.21 10.71
CA SER A 456 -4.36 -1.68 11.48
C SER A 456 -4.47 -1.90 12.99
N GLN A 457 -5.61 -2.40 13.49
CA GLN A 457 -5.77 -2.82 14.89
C GLN A 457 -5.33 -4.28 15.13
N ASP A 458 -5.31 -5.10 14.08
CA ASP A 458 -4.80 -6.47 14.14
C ASP A 458 -3.27 -6.45 14.12
N ILE A 459 -2.70 -5.72 13.16
CA ILE A 459 -1.26 -5.51 13.02
C ILE A 459 -0.98 -4.02 13.21
N ARG A 460 -0.54 -3.64 14.41
CA ARG A 460 -0.35 -2.24 14.81
C ARG A 460 0.97 -1.69 14.31
N ARG A 461 1.03 -0.36 14.13
CA ARG A 461 2.22 0.46 13.82
C ARG A 461 2.80 0.33 12.41
N ILE A 462 2.38 -0.67 11.65
CA ILE A 462 2.90 -0.97 10.33
C ILE A 462 1.75 -1.16 9.33
N LYS A 463 2.04 -1.11 8.04
CA LYS A 463 1.08 -1.19 6.93
C LYS A 463 1.53 -2.23 5.89
N PRO A 464 1.64 -3.52 6.28
CA PRO A 464 2.30 -4.49 5.43
C PRO A 464 1.46 -4.81 4.21
N GLN A 465 2.13 -5.10 3.09
CA GLN A 465 1.47 -5.77 1.98
C GLN A 465 1.37 -7.27 2.29
N VAL A 466 0.16 -7.81 2.27
CA VAL A 466 -0.09 -9.23 2.51
C VAL A 466 -0.13 -9.98 1.18
N ARG A 467 0.64 -11.07 1.09
CA ARG A 467 0.67 -11.93 -0.11
C ARG A 467 0.62 -13.39 0.29
N TYR A 468 -0.12 -14.19 -0.48
CA TYR A 468 -0.06 -15.64 -0.29
C TYR A 468 1.10 -16.23 -1.09
N LEU A 469 1.80 -17.16 -0.46
CA LEU A 469 2.92 -17.86 -1.06
C LEU A 469 2.60 -19.36 -1.14
N PRO A 470 2.29 -19.89 -2.34
CA PRO A 470 1.92 -21.29 -2.52
C PRO A 470 2.98 -22.28 -2.05
N ALA A 471 4.27 -21.98 -2.25
CA ALA A 471 5.37 -22.88 -1.88
C ALA A 471 5.44 -23.18 -0.38
N GLN A 472 4.93 -22.28 0.45
CA GLN A 472 4.90 -22.44 1.90
C GLN A 472 3.50 -22.69 2.45
N ASP A 473 2.45 -22.57 1.62
CA ASP A 473 1.05 -22.54 2.05
C ASP A 473 0.81 -21.50 3.17
N ARG A 474 1.42 -20.32 3.05
CA ARG A 474 1.37 -19.26 4.06
C ARG A 474 1.17 -17.89 3.44
N TYR A 475 0.59 -17.00 4.24
CA TYR A 475 0.57 -15.58 3.94
C TYR A 475 1.80 -14.92 4.55
N LEU A 476 2.44 -14.03 3.79
CA LEU A 476 3.55 -13.20 4.23
C LEU A 476 3.08 -11.75 4.33
N ALA A 477 3.57 -11.05 5.35
CA ALA A 477 3.45 -9.62 5.53
C ALA A 477 4.79 -8.97 5.20
N PHE A 478 4.81 -8.19 4.12
CA PHE A 478 5.99 -7.46 3.65
C PHE A 478 5.98 -6.04 4.19
N GLU A 479 7.06 -5.67 4.89
CA GLU A 479 7.40 -4.31 5.29
C GLU A 479 8.77 -3.93 4.74
N ALA A 480 9.13 -2.65 4.82
CA ALA A 480 10.43 -2.17 4.35
C ALA A 480 11.59 -2.85 5.10
N ASP A 481 11.52 -2.95 6.42
CA ASP A 481 12.66 -3.41 7.22
C ASP A 481 12.62 -4.91 7.55
N PHE A 482 11.51 -5.60 7.22
CA PHE A 482 11.37 -7.03 7.49
C PHE A 482 10.28 -7.67 6.64
N VAL A 483 10.32 -9.01 6.60
CA VAL A 483 9.19 -9.84 6.17
C VAL A 483 8.80 -10.80 7.29
N ALA A 484 7.51 -11.06 7.46
CA ALA A 484 7.02 -11.97 8.48
C ALA A 484 5.99 -12.95 7.93
N ARG A 485 5.96 -14.16 8.48
CA ARG A 485 4.86 -15.10 8.25
C ARG A 485 3.65 -14.69 9.07
N LEU A 486 2.48 -14.66 8.44
CA LEU A 486 1.21 -14.62 9.17
C LEU A 486 0.89 -16.02 9.74
N PRO A 487 0.02 -16.11 10.77
CA PRO A 487 -0.51 -17.38 11.23
C PRO A 487 -1.11 -18.21 10.09
N THR A 488 -1.31 -19.51 10.34
CA THR A 488 -2.05 -20.35 9.40
C THR A 488 -3.42 -19.76 9.11
N PHE A 489 -3.92 -19.96 7.88
CA PHE A 489 -5.19 -19.38 7.48
C PHE A 489 -6.35 -19.79 8.41
N ASP A 490 -6.38 -21.06 8.84
CA ASP A 490 -7.38 -21.55 9.79
C ASP A 490 -7.34 -20.81 11.14
N ALA A 491 -6.14 -20.52 11.67
CA ALA A 491 -5.99 -19.76 12.90
C ALA A 491 -6.42 -18.30 12.73
N MET A 492 -6.14 -17.70 11.57
CA MET A 492 -6.64 -16.36 11.24
C MET A 492 -8.18 -16.35 11.18
N LEU A 493 -8.78 -17.36 10.53
CA LEU A 493 -10.22 -17.50 10.39
C LEU A 493 -10.91 -17.78 11.73
N GLU A 494 -10.33 -18.61 12.59
CA GLU A 494 -10.84 -18.84 13.96
C GLU A 494 -10.81 -17.55 14.79
N ALA A 495 -9.71 -16.78 14.69
CA ALA A 495 -9.56 -15.55 15.46
C ALA A 495 -10.51 -14.44 14.98
N LYS A 496 -10.65 -14.25 13.66
CA LYS A 496 -11.40 -13.12 13.08
C LYS A 496 -12.84 -13.46 12.72
N GLY A 497 -13.11 -14.70 12.37
CA GLY A 497 -14.32 -15.11 11.65
C GLY A 497 -14.27 -14.67 10.19
N SER A 498 -15.37 -14.94 9.48
CA SER A 498 -15.60 -14.44 8.11
C SER A 498 -16.98 -13.81 8.02
N GLU A 499 -17.09 -12.74 7.25
CA GLU A 499 -18.36 -12.16 6.80
C GLU A 499 -18.66 -12.64 5.38
N VAL A 500 -19.87 -12.44 4.87
CA VAL A 500 -20.21 -12.76 3.48
C VAL A 500 -20.46 -11.46 2.72
N LEU A 501 -19.79 -11.31 1.59
CA LEU A 501 -19.94 -10.18 0.70
C LEU A 501 -21.08 -10.44 -0.30
N GLY A 502 -22.10 -9.58 -0.31
CA GLY A 502 -23.22 -9.68 -1.25
C GLY A 502 -22.85 -9.13 -2.62
N PHE A 503 -22.87 -9.98 -3.65
CA PHE A 503 -22.81 -9.57 -5.04
C PHE A 503 -24.23 -9.61 -5.62
N ASP A 504 -24.77 -8.44 -5.94
CA ASP A 504 -26.12 -8.25 -6.47
C ASP A 504 -26.12 -7.91 -7.96
#